data_AF-Q0DQV4-F1
#
_entry.id   AF-Q0DQV4-F1
#
_cell.length_a   1.000
_cell.length_b   1.000
_cell.length_c   1.000
_cell.angle_alpha   90.00
_cell.angle_beta   90.00
_cell.angle_gamma   90.00
#
_symmetry.space_group_name_H-M   'P 1'
#
loop_
_entity.id
_entity.type
_entity.pdbx_description
1 polymer ?
#
loop_
_entity_poly.entity_id
_entity_poly.type
_entity_poly.pdbx_seq_one_letter_code
_entity_poly.pdbx_strand_id
1 'polypeptide(L)' 'AVQEFKDGFIHKEEFQLALFRNSNKKNLFADRIFDLFDLKRNGITDFGEFVQSIDIFHPEMPLAEKIA' A
#
# COMPACT_ATOMS: atom_id res chain seq x y z
N ALA A 1 1.72 -17.16 13.48
CA ALA A 1 2.44 -16.04 14.10
C ALA A 1 2.32 -14.88 13.14
N VAL A 2 1.65 -13.79 13.54
CA VAL A 2 1.76 -12.55 12.77
C VAL A 2 3.19 -12.09 12.98
N GLN A 3 3.99 -12.11 11.91
CA GLN A 3 5.33 -11.57 11.93
C GLN A 3 5.14 -10.06 12.18
N GLU A 4 5.47 -9.56 13.37
CA GLU A 4 5.52 -8.12 13.60
C GLU A 4 6.75 -7.58 12.88
N PHE A 5 6.58 -6.81 11.80
CA PHE A 5 7.68 -6.05 11.22
C PHE A 5 7.81 -4.76 12.04
N LYS A 6 8.92 -4.65 12.77
CA LYS A 6 9.15 -3.64 13.82
C LYS A 6 9.88 -2.39 13.32
N ASP A 7 9.98 -2.21 12.01
CA ASP A 7 10.74 -1.15 11.37
C ASP A 7 9.90 0.10 11.05
N GLY A 8 8.57 0.03 11.25
CA GLY A 8 7.66 1.14 10.98
C GLY A 8 7.29 1.29 9.51
N PHE A 9 7.64 0.31 8.68
CA PHE A 9 7.22 0.22 7.28
C PHE A 9 6.11 -0.82 7.12
N ILE A 10 5.37 -0.70 6.02
CA ILE A 10 4.40 -1.70 5.57
C ILE A 10 5.06 -2.46 4.42
N HIS A 11 5.35 -3.74 4.62
CA HIS A 11 5.85 -4.62 3.57
C HIS A 11 4.67 -5.18 2.76
N LYS A 12 4.92 -5.55 1.49
CA LYS A 12 3.88 -6.11 0.62
C LYS A 12 3.21 -7.35 1.23
N GLU A 13 3.98 -8.21 1.87
CA GLU A 13 3.49 -9.42 2.53
C GLU A 13 2.58 -9.10 3.72
N GLU A 14 2.89 -8.05 4.48
CA GLU A 14 2.05 -7.60 5.60
C GLU A 14 0.74 -7.01 5.08
N PHE A 15 0.80 -6.23 4.01
CA PHE A 15 -0.37 -5.68 3.37
C PHE A 15 -1.33 -6.80 2.90
N GLN A 16 -0.81 -7.82 2.23
CA GLN A 16 -1.60 -8.98 1.82
C GLN A 16 -2.14 -9.78 3.03
N LEU A 17 -1.33 -9.95 4.07
CA LEU A 17 -1.75 -10.60 5.31
C LEU A 17 -2.90 -9.83 5.99
N ALA A 18 -2.84 -8.51 6.03
CA ALA A 18 -3.89 -7.68 6.62
C ALA A 18 -5.22 -7.79 5.85
N LEU A 19 -5.17 -7.76 4.52
CA LEU A 19 -6.36 -7.80 3.66
C LEU A 19 -7.03 -9.19 3.62
N PHE A 20 -6.23 -10.27 3.58
CA PHE A 20 -6.75 -11.61 3.31
C PHE A 20 -6.55 -12.60 4.46
N ARG A 21 -5.88 -12.19 5.54
CA ARG A 21 -5.38 -13.08 6.60
C ARG A 21 -4.50 -14.21 6.04
N ASN A 22 -3.87 -13.98 4.88
CA ASN A 22 -3.01 -14.92 4.18
C ASN A 22 -2.01 -14.17 3.28
N SER A 23 -0.73 -14.20 3.66
CA SER A 23 0.37 -13.59 2.90
C SER A 23 0.81 -14.37 1.67
N ASN A 24 0.39 -15.63 1.52
CA ASN A 24 0.73 -16.46 0.35
C ASN A 24 -0.32 -16.35 -0.77
N LYS A 25 -1.40 -15.61 -0.54
CA LYS A 25 -2.45 -15.42 -1.53
C LYS A 25 -2.00 -14.41 -2.58
N LYS A 26 -1.52 -14.93 -3.72
CA LYS A 26 -1.28 -14.10 -4.91
C LYS A 26 -2.58 -13.43 -5.35
N ASN A 27 -2.64 -12.12 -5.23
CA ASN A 27 -3.81 -11.33 -5.61
C ASN A 27 -3.37 -10.11 -6.42
N LEU A 28 -3.69 -10.10 -7.71
CA LEU A 28 -3.32 -9.03 -8.62
C LEU A 28 -3.88 -7.67 -8.18
N PHE A 29 -5.07 -7.62 -7.57
CA PHE A 29 -5.65 -6.39 -7.07
C PHE A 29 -4.83 -5.82 -5.91
N ALA A 30 -4.49 -6.64 -4.91
CA ALA A 30 -3.68 -6.18 -3.78
C ALA A 30 -2.28 -5.75 -4.22
N ASP A 31 -1.69 -6.47 -5.19
CA ASP A 31 -0.41 -6.09 -5.78
C ASP A 31 -0.49 -4.72 -6.45
N ARG A 32 -1.52 -4.47 -7.26
CA ARG A 32 -1.71 -3.17 -7.93
C ARG A 32 -2.00 -2.03 -6.97
N ILE A 33 -2.74 -2.28 -5.90
CA ILE A 33 -2.98 -1.26 -4.87
C ILE A 33 -1.69 -0.97 -4.10
N PHE A 34 -0.90 -2.00 -3.76
CA PHE A 34 0.39 -1.79 -3.10
C PHE A 34 1.36 -1.00 -3.99
N ASP A 35 1.39 -1.28 -5.30
CA ASP A 35 2.19 -0.50 -6.27
C ASP A 35 1.81 1.00 -6.31
N LEU A 36 0.57 1.37 -5.95
CA LEU A 36 0.14 2.76 -5.80
C LEU A 36 0.61 3.39 -4.49
N PHE A 37 0.87 2.57 -3.47
CA PHE A 37 1.32 3.02 -2.15
C PHE A 37 2.84 3.10 -2.07
N ASP A 38 3.57 2.24 -2.80
CA ASP A 38 5.03 2.26 -2.91
C ASP A 38 5.50 3.29 -3.95
N LEU A 39 5.37 4.58 -3.61
CA LEU A 39 5.72 5.70 -4.49
C LEU A 39 7.22 5.67 -4.88
N LYS A 40 8.09 5.22 -3.97
CA LYS A 40 9.54 5.09 -4.22
C LYS A 40 9.93 3.81 -4.97
N ARG A 41 9.01 2.86 -5.15
CA ARG A 41 9.24 1.55 -5.80
C ARG A 41 10.35 0.73 -5.17
N ASN A 42 10.42 0.72 -3.85
CA ASN A 42 11.45 0.00 -3.09
C ASN A 42 10.91 -1.27 -2.38
N GLY A 43 9.63 -1.61 -2.58
CA GLY A 43 8.96 -2.77 -2.02
C GLY A 43 8.41 -2.57 -0.60
N ILE A 44 8.52 -1.36 -0.05
CA ILE A 44 8.00 -1.00 1.27
C ILE A 44 7.24 0.33 1.19
N THR A 45 6.30 0.54 2.12
CA THR A 45 5.55 1.79 2.21
C THR A 45 5.72 2.38 3.60
N ASP A 46 6.18 3.63 3.69
CA ASP A 46 6.17 4.37 4.95
C ASP A 46 4.81 5.06 5.21
N PHE A 47 4.62 5.60 6.42
CA PHE A 47 3.35 6.26 6.76
C PHE A 47 3.03 7.46 5.87
N GLY A 48 4.04 8.19 5.39
CA GLY A 48 3.85 9.34 4.51
C GLY A 48 3.35 8.91 3.13
N GLU A 49 3.99 7.89 2.54
CA GLU A 49 3.56 7.29 1.28
C GLU A 49 2.13 6.73 1.37
N PHE A 50 1.80 6.05 2.48
CA PHE A 50 0.45 5.56 2.70
C PHE A 50 -0.60 6.69 2.75
N VAL A 51 -0.37 7.74 3.55
CA VAL A 51 -1.31 8.86 3.66
C VAL A 51 -1.45 9.60 2.33
N GLN A 52 -0.34 9.84 1.63
CA GLN A 52 -0.34 10.51 0.33
C GLN A 52 -1.13 9.73 -0.72
N SER A 53 -0.97 8.41 -0.77
CA SER A 53 -1.71 7.58 -1.72
C SER A 53 -3.19 7.45 -1.38
N ILE A 54 -3.59 7.60 -0.11
CA ILE A 54 -5.01 7.68 0.28
C ILE A 54 -5.60 9.05 -0.05
N ASP A 55 -4.82 10.12 0.06
CA ASP A 55 -5.27 11.49 -0.23
C ASP A 55 -5.71 11.65 -1.69
N ILE A 56 -5.06 10.93 -2.62
CA ILE A 56 -5.48 10.82 -4.03
C ILE A 56 -6.95 10.35 -4.19
N PHE A 57 -7.46 9.57 -3.24
CA PHE A 57 -8.85 9.13 -3.27
C PHE A 57 -9.84 10.13 -2.62
N HIS A 58 -9.36 11.28 -2.14
CA HIS A 58 -10.24 12.33 -1.62
C HIS A 58 -11.23 12.80 -2.70
N PRO A 59 -12.54 12.91 -2.40
CA PRO A 59 -13.54 13.27 -3.41
C PRO A 59 -13.24 14.59 -4.11
N GLU A 60 -12.70 15.56 -3.38
CA GLU A 60 -12.43 16.92 -3.86
C GLU A 60 -11.05 17.10 -4.52
N MET A 61 -10.22 16.05 -4.55
CA MET A 61 -8.89 16.13 -5.15
C MET A 61 -8.98 16.33 -6.67
N PRO A 62 -8.24 17.29 -7.26
CA PRO A 62 -8.29 17.56 -8.70
C PRO A 62 -7.98 16.32 -9.53
N LEU A 63 -8.73 16.11 -10.61
CA LEU A 63 -8.56 14.93 -11.47
C LEU A 63 -7.13 14.80 -12.01
N ALA A 64 -6.47 15.92 -12.31
CA ALA A 64 -5.09 15.94 -12.78
C ALA A 64 -4.10 15.30 -11.78
N GLU A 65 -4.36 15.44 -10.48
CA GLU A 65 -3.55 14.80 -9.43
C GLU A 65 -3.90 13.32 -9.23
N LYS A 66 -5.10 12.89 -9.66
CA LYS A 66 -5.54 11.49 -9.61
C LYS A 66 -4.98 10.62 -10.74
N ILE A 67 -4.57 11.24 -11.85
CA ILE A 67 -4.15 10.54 -13.09
C ILE A 67 -2.67 10.71 -13.43
N ALA A 68 -1.92 11.43 -12.59
CA ALA A 68 -0.48 11.66 -12.76
C ALA A 68 0.33 10.37 -12.58
#